data_AF-A0A9P1JKZ9-F1
#
_entry.id   AF-A0A9P1JKZ9-F1
#
_cell.length_a   1.000
_cell.length_b   1.000
_cell.length_c   1.000
_cell.angle_alpha   90.00
_cell.angle_beta   90.00
_cell.angle_gamma   90.00
#
_symmetry.space_group_name_H-M   'P 1'
#
loop_
_entity.id
_entity.type
_entity.pdbx_description
1 polymer ?
#
loop_
_entity_poly.entity_id
_entity_poly.type
_entity_poly.pdbx_seq_one_letter_code
_entity_poly.pdbx_strand_id
1 'polypeptide(L)' 'MAECLKKADLILNGQAAREEVSDWACEYVAAHDPEVEDENVWEMLVYLSGFDLKDSPDSYLHTTEELREWMQGYK' A
#
# COMPACT_ATOMS: atom_id res chain seq x y z
N MET A 1 10.11 2.12 5.54
CA MET A 1 8.97 1.83 6.43
C MET A 1 8.14 3.06 6.74
N ALA A 2 8.73 4.14 7.29
CA ALA A 2 8.00 5.35 7.67
C ALA A 2 7.13 5.97 6.55
N GLU A 3 7.64 6.04 5.31
CA GLU A 3 6.86 6.58 4.19
C GLU A 3 5.68 5.67 3.81
N CYS A 4 5.86 4.35 3.85
CA CYS A 4 4.79 3.39 3.59
C CYS A 4 3.66 3.49 4.64
N LEU A 5 4.03 3.61 5.92
CA LEU A 5 3.06 3.82 7.01
C LEU A 5 2.30 5.14 6.84
N LYS A 6 3.00 6.21 6.44
CA LYS A 6 2.38 7.51 6.15
C LYS A 6 1.41 7.42 4.96
N LYS A 7 1.78 6.72 3.89
CA LYS A 7 0.91 6.51 2.71
C LYS A 7 -0.35 5.73 3.07
N ALA A 8 -0.22 4.68 3.88
CA ALA A 8 -1.36 3.94 4.41
C ALA A 8 -2.25 4.81 5.32
N ASP A 9 -1.67 5.64 6.19
CA ASP A 9 -2.44 6.57 7.05
C ASP A 9 -3.23 7.60 6.23
N LEU A 10 -2.67 8.12 5.13
CA LEU A 10 -3.39 9.02 4.22
C LEU A 10 -4.64 8.37 3.60
N ILE A 11 -4.57 7.08 3.24
CA ILE A 11 -5.75 6.32 2.77
C ILE A 11 -6.77 6.20 3.89
N LEU A 12 -6.35 5.78 5.09
CA LEU A 12 -7.25 5.54 6.22
C LEU A 12 -7.97 6.80 6.70
N ASN A 13 -7.38 7.97 6.48
CA ASN A 13 -7.98 9.27 6.80
C ASN A 13 -8.73 9.90 5.60
N GLY A 14 -8.83 9.21 4.46
CA GLY A 14 -9.51 9.71 3.26
C GLY A 14 -8.80 10.89 2.60
N GLN A 15 -7.51 11.06 2.87
CA GLN A 15 -6.68 12.17 2.36
C GLN A 15 -5.96 11.83 1.05
N ALA A 16 -5.83 10.55 0.72
CA ALA A 16 -5.32 10.06 -0.55
C ALA A 16 -6.24 8.97 -1.11
N ALA A 17 -6.35 8.92 -2.44
CA ALA A 17 -7.03 7.83 -3.13
C ALA A 17 -6.18 6.55 -3.08
N ARG A 18 -6.82 5.39 -3.22
CA ARG A 18 -6.13 4.09 -3.27
C ARG A 18 -5.21 4.01 -4.49
N GLU A 19 -5.72 4.49 -5.61
CA GLU A 19 -5.04 4.55 -6.91
C GLU A 19 -3.76 5.39 -6.81
N GLU A 20 -3.81 6.56 -6.18
CA GLU A 20 -2.64 7.43 -6.00
C GLU A 20 -1.51 6.75 -5.22
N VAL A 21 -1.87 6.03 -4.14
CA VAL A 21 -0.88 5.32 -3.33
C VAL A 21 -0.38 4.06 -4.03
N SER A 22 -1.26 3.37 -4.76
CA SER A 22 -0.91 2.19 -5.54
C SER A 22 0.07 2.53 -6.66
N ASP A 23 -0.20 3.60 -7.42
CA ASP A 23 0.69 4.10 -8.46
C ASP A 23 2.08 4.44 -7.88
N TRP A 24 2.13 5.14 -6.75
CA TRP A 24 3.38 5.44 -6.05
C TRP A 24 4.14 4.18 -5.64
N ALA A 25 3.46 3.16 -5.10
CA ALA A 25 4.12 1.93 -4.69
C ALA A 25 4.60 1.11 -5.91
N CYS A 26 3.85 1.13 -7.02
CA CYS A 26 4.21 0.49 -8.27
C CYS A 26 5.53 1.02 -8.85
N GLU A 27 5.88 2.29 -8.65
CA GLU A 27 7.17 2.84 -9.10
C GLU A 27 8.38 2.06 -8.53
N TYR A 28 8.25 1.55 -7.31
CA TYR A 28 9.28 0.71 -6.67
C TYR A 28 9.17 -0.74 -7.11
N VAL A 29 7.96 -1.32 -7.08
CA VAL A 29 7.75 -2.75 -7.36
C VAL A 29 8.04 -3.11 -8.81
N ALA A 30 7.76 -2.20 -9.75
CA ALA A 30 8.02 -2.39 -11.17
C ALA A 30 9.47 -2.06 -11.58
N ALA A 31 10.31 -1.58 -10.65
CA ALA A 31 11.71 -1.30 -10.94
C ALA A 31 12.46 -2.60 -11.27
N HIS A 32 13.31 -2.56 -12.29
CA HIS A 32 14.12 -3.73 -12.69
C HIS A 32 15.10 -4.16 -11.59
N ASP A 33 15.61 -3.19 -10.81
CA ASP A 33 16.51 -3.40 -9.68
C ASP A 33 16.08 -2.48 -8.51
N PRO A 34 15.11 -2.91 -7.70
CA PRO A 34 14.57 -2.08 -6.63
C PRO A 34 15.59 -1.95 -5.48
N GLU A 35 16.00 -0.72 -5.17
CA GLU A 35 16.90 -0.38 -4.05
C GLU A 35 16.17 -0.44 -2.68
N VAL A 36 15.38 -1.49 -2.44
CA VAL A 36 14.65 -1.70 -1.19
C VAL A 36 15.15 -2.99 -0.53
N GLU A 37 16.10 -2.85 0.38
CA GLU A 37 16.73 -4.00 1.08
C GLU A 37 15.94 -4.47 2.31
N ASP A 38 15.10 -3.60 2.89
CA ASP A 38 14.29 -3.94 4.06
C ASP A 38 13.06 -4.74 3.63
N GLU A 39 13.02 -6.01 4.02
CA GLU A 39 11.97 -6.96 3.66
C GLU A 39 10.57 -6.47 4.08
N ASN A 40 10.42 -5.86 5.26
CA ASN A 40 9.13 -5.34 5.70
C ASN A 40 8.67 -4.16 4.83
N VAL A 41 9.62 -3.34 4.37
CA VAL A 41 9.33 -2.23 3.45
C VAL A 41 8.93 -2.77 2.09
N TRP A 42 9.62 -3.79 1.60
CA TRP A 42 9.30 -4.46 0.35
C TRP A 42 7.89 -5.08 0.38
N GLU A 43 7.57 -5.86 1.42
CA GLU A 43 6.24 -6.44 1.59
C GLU A 43 5.14 -5.37 1.61
N MET A 44 5.39 -4.23 2.27
CA MET A 44 4.42 -3.14 2.31
C MET A 44 4.26 -2.44 0.97
N LEU A 45 5.34 -2.27 0.21
CA LEU A 45 5.26 -1.72 -1.15
C LEU A 45 4.48 -2.65 -2.07
N VAL A 46 4.72 -3.97 -2.01
CA VAL A 46 3.95 -4.96 -2.76
C VAL A 46 2.47 -4.90 -2.39
N TYR A 47 2.14 -4.87 -1.10
CA TYR A 47 0.75 -4.77 -0.66
C TYR A 47 0.07 -3.48 -1.14
N LEU A 48 0.71 -2.32 -0.95
CA LEU A 48 0.17 -1.03 -1.38
C LEU A 48 0.03 -0.94 -2.90
N SER A 49 0.93 -1.54 -3.68
CA SER A 49 0.88 -1.57 -5.16
C SER A 49 -0.29 -2.37 -5.74
N GLY A 50 -0.99 -3.15 -4.91
CA GLY A 50 -2.20 -3.87 -5.30
C GLY A 50 -3.45 -3.37 -4.57
N PHE A 51 -3.36 -2.29 -3.80
CA PHE A 51 -4.45 -1.87 -2.91
C PHE A 51 -5.62 -1.18 -3.64
N ASP A 52 -5.40 -0.79 -4.89
CA ASP A 52 -6.42 -0.29 -5.82
C ASP A 52 -7.10 -1.41 -6.64
N LEU A 53 -6.64 -2.66 -6.52
CA LEU A 53 -7.25 -3.78 -7.23
C LEU A 53 -8.71 -3.99 -6.79
N LYS A 54 -9.59 -4.10 -7.77
CA LYS A 54 -11.02 -4.33 -7.57
C LYS A 54 -11.37 -5.82 -7.63
N ASP A 55 -12.21 -6.26 -6.70
CA ASP A 55 -12.84 -7.58 -6.73
C ASP A 55 -14.15 -7.54 -7.54
N SER A 56 -14.83 -6.40 -7.54
CA SER A 56 -16.03 -6.13 -8.35
C SER A 56 -16.08 -4.65 -8.76
N PRO A 57 -17.02 -4.22 -9.62
CA PRO A 57 -17.13 -2.80 -10.00
C PRO A 57 -17.23 -1.84 -8.81
N ASP A 58 -17.87 -2.30 -7.72
CA ASP A 58 -18.22 -1.51 -6.54
C ASP A 58 -17.39 -1.84 -5.28
N SER A 59 -16.41 -2.76 -5.38
CA SER A 59 -15.59 -3.18 -4.24
C SER A 59 -14.12 -3.38 -4.58
N TYR A 60 -13.25 -3.03 -3.62
CA TYR A 60 -11.83 -3.34 -3.68
C TYR A 60 -11.56 -4.73 -3.12
N LEU A 61 -10.51 -5.39 -3.64
CA LEU A 61 -10.03 -6.69 -3.17
C LEU A 61 -9.60 -6.64 -1.70
N HIS A 62 -8.97 -5.53 -1.31
CA HIS A 62 -8.56 -5.27 0.08
C HIS A 62 -9.38 -4.16 0.71
N THR A 63 -9.76 -4.31 1.97
CA THR A 63 -10.53 -3.31 2.72
C THR A 63 -9.64 -2.34 3.49
N THR A 64 -10.19 -1.19 3.89
CA THR A 64 -9.49 -0.24 4.77
C THR A 64 -9.31 -0.79 6.19
N GLU A 65 -10.19 -1.68 6.62
CA GLU A 65 -10.10 -2.41 7.88
C GLU A 65 -8.88 -3.34 7.88
N GLU A 66 -8.70 -4.12 6.80
CA GLU A 66 -7.50 -4.97 6.63
C GLU A 66 -6.22 -4.13 6.62
N LEU A 67 -6.20 -2.99 5.92
CA LEU A 67 -5.05 -2.07 5.95
C LEU A 67 -4.74 -1.59 7.38
N ARG A 68 -5.78 -1.26 8.16
CA ARG A 68 -5.63 -0.81 9.56
C ARG A 68 -5.11 -1.93 10.46
N GLU A 69 -5.58 -3.16 10.28
CA GLU A 69 -5.09 -4.33 11.03
C GLU A 69 -3.62 -4.61 10.68
N TRP A 70 -3.29 -4.56 9.39
CA TRP A 70 -1.95 -4.80 8.88
C TRP A 70 -0.95 -3.75 9.42
N MET A 71 -1.32 -2.46 9.44
CA MET A 71 -0.51 -1.40 10.06
C MET A 71 -0.22 -1.60 11.55
N GLN A 72 -1.03 -2.35 12.29
CA GLN A 72 -0.76 -2.64 13.71
C GLN A 72 0.38 -3.65 13.89
N GLY A 73 0.66 -4.49 12.89
CA GLY A 73 1.77 -5.45 12.94
C GLY A 73 3.16 -4.79 12.83
N TYR A 74 3.22 -3.56 12.33
CA TYR A 74 4.46 -2.81 12.10
C TYR A 74 4.62 -1.58 13.02
N LYS A 75 3.74 -1.44 14.01
CA LYS A 75 3.76 -0.35 14.99
C LYS A 75 4.58 -0.68 16.22
#